data_AF-A0A345E850-F1
#
_entry.id   AF-A0A345E850-F1
#
_cell.length_a   1.000
_cell.length_b   1.000
_cell.length_c   1.000
_cell.angle_alpha   90.00
_cell.angle_beta   90.00
_cell.angle_gamma   90.00
#
_symmetry.space_group_name_H-M   'P 1'
#
loop_
_entity.id
_entity.type
_entity.pdbx_description
1 polymer ?
#
loop_
_entity_poly.entity_id
_entity_poly.type
_entity_poly.pdbx_seq_one_letter_code
_entity_poly.pdbx_strand_id
1 'polypeptide(L)'
;MVQIRLTERGRDVFVVLGSLLVIGVSLWLVAPMLAAAWTRDAFVWNATYLVVEGLLGQDIDIAVVGPTGMLLIWIVLFATDGYKTTQGLILLFFGFPAFVALLWLEGVWLEEVSWLDHWWAGLLGIVVGVLTGILRGSTGTDLDPRQFPAATAGLYLVTALVLFVGFWEVHLDYTSPWLWNRRTEQLATGPVGEVSFRTAGLARDILGSLLLIGVLGVFTQYSSNTTIRVVSPSDVAGTLLLGGLFAYAEDDDDYSGVAGTADSESGARDLKKVVRADSRDDVSDDIGPAEFKFRRGGWFSRRKVIRLDIHDPPQPGDVEYLETKAERRKKWYWKAGSYVSVALRMAVPNWLRPGRGREQLFLARLDRADVLLLVVPFDELVDPDDEKLNDVDPPAGYGDNDPYTELYDRIGEAYEDVPNKDVVVVLTGSETARELLERQEGSSVTLQPGSADLDKVAGAVGIEECTVRAFDCVLEDDTDPSGADDILDDL
;
A
#
# COMPACT_ATOMS: atom_id res chain seq x y z
N MET A 1 -4.00 -24.71 -20.43
CA MET A 1 -3.80 -23.25 -20.46
C MET A 1 -2.48 -22.99 -19.75
N VAL A 2 -1.41 -22.64 -20.47
CA VAL A 2 -0.08 -22.46 -19.85
C VAL A 2 -0.07 -21.10 -19.16
N GLN A 3 -0.29 -21.07 -17.85
CA GLN A 3 0.03 -19.89 -17.04
C GLN A 3 1.54 -19.72 -17.09
N ILE A 4 2.01 -18.82 -17.95
CA ILE A 4 3.39 -18.36 -17.91
C ILE A 4 3.51 -17.61 -16.58
N ARG A 5 4.03 -18.28 -15.54
CA ARG A 5 4.53 -17.61 -14.34
C ARG A 5 5.69 -16.73 -14.81
N LEU A 6 5.38 -15.50 -15.18
CA LEU A 6 6.39 -14.46 -15.28
C LEU A 6 7.04 -14.40 -13.90
N THR A 7 8.34 -14.70 -13.85
CA THR A 7 9.13 -14.49 -12.64
C THR A 7 8.90 -13.06 -12.16
N GLU A 8 8.88 -12.82 -10.85
CA GLU A 8 8.53 -11.51 -10.29
C GLU A 8 9.35 -10.35 -10.88
N ARG A 9 10.61 -10.65 -11.26
CA ARG A 9 11.50 -9.75 -12.01
C ARG A 9 10.91 -9.30 -13.36
N GLY A 10 10.28 -10.21 -14.10
CA GLY A 10 9.61 -9.89 -15.36
C GLY A 10 8.45 -8.92 -15.15
N ARG A 11 7.60 -9.17 -14.13
CA ARG A 11 6.51 -8.28 -13.74
C ARG A 11 7.04 -6.89 -13.39
N ASP A 12 8.09 -6.81 -12.58
CA ASP A 12 8.71 -5.54 -12.18
C ASP A 12 9.22 -4.75 -13.38
N VAL A 13 9.91 -5.39 -14.33
CA VAL A 13 10.39 -4.74 -15.56
C VAL A 13 9.23 -4.19 -16.39
N PHE A 14 8.15 -4.96 -16.57
CA PHE A 14 6.96 -4.48 -17.28
C PHE A 14 6.32 -3.28 -16.57
N VAL A 15 6.30 -3.27 -15.23
CA VAL A 15 5.80 -2.14 -14.44
C VAL A 15 6.71 -0.92 -14.59
N VAL A 16 8.04 -1.06 -14.57
CA VAL A 16 8.97 0.05 -14.85
C VAL A 16 8.72 0.62 -16.23
N LEU A 17 8.74 -0.23 -17.26
CA LEU A 17 8.61 0.20 -18.66
C LEU A 17 7.24 0.83 -18.93
N GLY A 18 6.18 0.23 -18.40
CA GLY A 18 4.84 0.78 -18.47
C GLY A 18 4.74 2.14 -17.79
N SER A 19 5.36 2.30 -16.61
CA SER A 19 5.38 3.57 -15.89
C SER A 19 6.18 4.64 -16.65
N LEU A 20 7.35 4.29 -17.20
CA LEU A 20 8.14 5.20 -18.03
C LEU A 20 7.38 5.67 -19.26
N LEU A 21 6.68 4.76 -19.94
CA LEU A 21 5.85 5.09 -21.10
C LEU A 21 4.69 6.01 -20.71
N VAL A 22 3.97 5.71 -19.64
CA VAL A 22 2.85 6.54 -19.16
C VAL A 22 3.34 7.93 -18.74
N ILE A 23 4.45 8.02 -17.99
CA ILE A 23 5.06 9.29 -17.60
C ILE A 23 5.47 10.07 -18.85
N GLY A 24 6.22 9.47 -19.77
CA GLY A 24 6.68 10.12 -21.00
C GLY A 24 5.53 10.65 -21.87
N VAL A 25 4.50 9.83 -22.10
CA VAL A 25 3.30 10.24 -22.86
C VAL A 25 2.57 11.35 -22.13
N SER A 26 2.35 11.22 -20.82
CA SER A 26 1.63 12.25 -20.04
C SER A 26 2.34 13.60 -20.05
N LEU A 27 3.67 13.61 -19.88
CA LEU A 27 4.49 14.81 -19.96
C LEU A 27 4.45 15.43 -21.35
N TRP A 28 4.53 14.62 -22.41
CA TRP A 28 4.45 15.12 -23.79
C TRP A 28 3.09 15.78 -24.10
N LEU A 29 1.99 15.26 -23.56
CA LEU A 29 0.66 15.85 -23.72
C LEU A 29 0.51 17.16 -22.94
N VAL A 30 1.08 17.22 -21.74
CA VAL A 30 0.92 18.33 -20.79
C VAL A 30 1.88 19.49 -21.04
N ALA A 31 3.12 19.23 -21.49
CA ALA A 31 4.14 20.27 -21.59
C ALA A 31 3.72 21.48 -22.45
N PRO A 32 3.10 21.30 -23.64
CA PRO A 32 2.66 22.45 -24.43
C PRO A 32 1.49 23.22 -23.79
N MET A 33 0.65 22.57 -22.97
CA MET A 33 -0.38 23.25 -22.18
C MET A 33 0.26 24.14 -21.11
N LEU A 34 1.25 23.63 -20.37
CA LEU A 34 1.95 24.42 -19.36
C LEU A 34 2.75 25.57 -19.98
N ALA A 35 3.39 25.34 -21.13
CA ALA A 35 4.06 26.38 -21.90
C ALA A 35 3.10 27.47 -22.37
N ALA A 36 1.94 27.08 -22.92
CA ALA A 36 0.90 28.01 -23.32
C ALA A 36 0.31 28.78 -22.12
N ALA A 37 0.17 28.14 -20.95
CA ALA A 37 -0.32 28.79 -19.74
C ALA A 37 0.65 29.90 -19.28
N TRP A 38 1.95 29.62 -19.30
CA TRP A 38 2.99 30.55 -18.89
C TRP A 38 3.09 31.77 -19.82
N THR A 39 3.08 31.52 -21.13
CA THR A 39 3.22 32.56 -22.17
C THR A 39 1.97 33.42 -22.38
N ARG A 40 0.86 33.12 -21.69
CA ARG A 40 -0.43 33.81 -21.88
C ARG A 40 -0.50 35.20 -21.25
N ASP A 41 0.50 35.60 -20.46
CA ASP A 41 0.51 36.85 -19.69
C ASP A 41 -0.77 37.03 -18.82
N ALA A 42 -1.36 35.94 -18.33
CA ALA A 42 -2.65 35.92 -17.66
C ALA A 42 -2.54 36.10 -16.13
N PHE A 43 -3.51 35.62 -15.35
CA PHE A 43 -3.57 35.88 -13.90
C PHE A 43 -2.34 35.36 -13.17
N VAL A 44 -1.97 34.09 -13.38
CA VAL A 44 -0.84 33.46 -12.67
C VAL A 44 0.46 34.19 -12.98
N TRP A 45 0.68 34.52 -14.24
CA TRP A 45 1.84 35.29 -14.65
C TRP A 45 1.87 36.65 -13.95
N ASN A 46 0.81 37.46 -14.06
CA ASN A 46 0.74 38.77 -13.42
C ASN A 46 0.86 38.70 -11.89
N ALA A 47 0.26 37.69 -11.26
CA ALA A 47 0.38 37.46 -9.83
C ALA A 47 1.82 37.12 -9.43
N THR A 48 2.50 36.31 -10.23
CA THR A 48 3.90 35.94 -10.01
C THR A 48 4.80 37.17 -10.15
N TYR A 49 4.62 37.97 -11.20
CA TYR A 49 5.32 39.24 -11.39
C TYR A 49 5.08 40.24 -10.26
N LEU A 50 3.82 40.40 -9.83
CA LEU A 50 3.48 41.27 -8.71
C LEU A 50 4.20 40.84 -7.43
N VAL A 51 4.25 39.54 -7.14
CA VAL A 51 4.93 39.02 -5.95
C VAL A 51 6.46 39.16 -6.07
N VAL A 52 7.04 38.74 -7.19
CA VAL A 52 8.51 38.63 -7.31
C VAL A 52 9.15 39.98 -7.65
N GLU A 53 8.71 40.65 -8.71
CA GLU A 53 9.23 41.98 -9.04
C GLU A 53 8.65 43.05 -8.11
N GLY A 54 7.34 43.03 -7.88
CA GLY A 54 6.67 44.09 -7.15
C GLY A 54 6.91 44.09 -5.64
N LEU A 55 6.75 42.93 -4.98
CA LEU A 55 6.88 42.85 -3.51
C LEU A 55 8.30 42.50 -3.07
N LEU A 56 9.00 41.63 -3.79
CA LEU A 56 10.36 41.20 -3.42
C LEU A 56 11.45 42.03 -4.10
N GLY A 57 11.14 42.80 -5.15
CA GLY A 57 12.13 43.56 -5.91
C GLY A 57 13.16 42.67 -6.59
N GLN A 58 12.76 41.47 -6.98
CA GLN A 58 13.62 40.42 -7.54
C GLN A 58 13.24 40.13 -8.99
N ASP A 59 14.16 39.52 -9.74
CA ASP A 59 13.90 39.06 -11.11
C ASP A 59 12.87 37.91 -11.12
N ILE A 60 11.97 37.91 -12.10
CA ILE A 60 10.95 36.86 -12.28
C ILE A 60 11.56 35.46 -12.37
N ASP A 61 12.81 35.34 -12.83
CA ASP A 61 13.53 34.07 -12.99
C ASP A 61 13.56 33.26 -11.71
N ILE A 62 13.57 33.94 -10.55
CA ILE A 62 13.56 33.31 -9.22
C ILE A 62 12.26 32.53 -8.98
N ALA A 63 11.14 32.94 -9.59
CA ALA A 63 9.87 32.22 -9.54
C ALA A 63 9.91 30.85 -10.23
N VAL A 64 10.89 30.64 -11.12
CA VAL A 64 11.11 29.36 -11.82
C VAL A 64 12.24 28.58 -11.16
N VAL A 65 13.39 29.21 -10.93
CA VAL A 65 14.58 28.55 -10.38
C VAL A 65 14.36 28.05 -8.95
N GLY A 66 13.69 28.85 -8.10
CA GLY A 66 13.40 28.49 -6.71
C GLY A 66 12.53 27.23 -6.58
N PRO A 67 11.29 27.23 -7.12
CA PRO A 67 10.42 26.06 -7.10
C PRO A 67 11.02 24.82 -7.78
N THR A 68 11.87 25.00 -8.81
CA THR A 68 12.59 23.89 -9.44
C THR A 68 13.57 23.23 -8.47
N GLY A 69 14.33 24.01 -7.71
CA GLY A 69 15.21 23.50 -6.65
C GLY A 69 14.42 22.75 -5.57
N MET A 70 13.27 23.28 -5.17
CA MET A 70 12.35 22.64 -4.22
C MET A 70 11.79 21.30 -4.72
N LEU A 71 11.37 21.26 -5.99
CA LEU A 71 10.86 20.04 -6.62
C LEU A 71 11.97 18.99 -6.77
N LEU A 72 13.17 19.40 -7.18
CA LEU A 72 14.31 18.50 -7.32
C LEU A 72 14.67 17.83 -6.00
N ILE A 73 14.75 18.59 -4.89
CA ILE A 73 15.07 18.00 -3.60
C ILE A 73 13.95 17.08 -3.10
N TRP A 74 12.67 17.38 -3.37
CA TRP A 74 11.60 16.44 -3.06
C TRP A 74 11.70 15.14 -3.85
N ILE A 75 12.08 15.20 -5.13
CA ILE A 75 12.36 13.99 -5.92
C ILE A 75 13.55 13.22 -5.33
N VAL A 76 14.60 13.91 -4.90
CA VAL A 76 15.75 13.26 -4.24
C VAL A 76 15.33 12.60 -2.92
N LEU A 77 14.58 13.30 -2.06
CA LEU A 77 14.04 12.74 -0.83
C LEU A 77 13.19 11.50 -1.12
N PHE A 78 12.32 11.57 -2.12
CA PHE A 78 11.49 10.46 -2.60
C PHE A 78 12.31 9.30 -3.17
N ALA A 79 13.45 9.58 -3.82
CA ALA A 79 14.39 8.56 -4.29
C ALA A 79 15.21 7.95 -3.17
N THR A 80 15.47 8.67 -2.09
CA THR A 80 16.15 8.14 -0.88
C THR A 80 15.19 7.47 0.09
N ASP A 81 13.88 7.56 -0.15
CA ASP A 81 12.87 6.90 0.65
C ASP A 81 12.97 5.38 0.44
N GLY A 82 13.13 4.62 1.52
CA GLY A 82 13.34 3.16 1.46
C GLY A 82 12.19 2.37 0.81
N TYR A 83 11.00 2.97 0.73
CA TYR A 83 9.80 2.36 0.13
C TYR A 83 9.58 2.80 -1.31
N LYS A 84 10.20 3.92 -1.70
CA LYS A 84 9.92 4.62 -2.96
C LYS A 84 11.14 4.83 -3.83
N THR A 85 12.27 4.24 -3.44
CA THR A 85 13.54 4.36 -4.15
C THR A 85 13.39 4.17 -5.66
N THR A 86 12.84 3.05 -6.14
CA THR A 86 12.68 2.78 -7.58
C THR A 86 11.84 3.85 -8.29
N GLN A 87 10.72 4.25 -7.68
CA GLN A 87 9.82 5.26 -8.24
C GLN A 87 10.46 6.64 -8.26
N GLY A 88 11.19 7.00 -7.20
CA GLY A 88 11.96 8.23 -7.13
C GLY A 88 13.14 8.25 -8.08
N LEU A 89 13.83 7.13 -8.30
CA LEU A 89 14.89 7.02 -9.31
C LEU A 89 14.32 7.17 -10.73
N ILE A 90 13.14 6.59 -11.00
CA ILE A 90 12.43 6.80 -12.27
C ILE A 90 12.12 8.29 -12.48
N LEU A 91 11.56 8.96 -11.47
CA LEU A 91 11.28 10.39 -11.54
C LEU A 91 12.56 11.23 -11.66
N LEU A 92 13.63 10.88 -10.95
CA LEU A 92 14.89 11.62 -10.93
C LEU A 92 15.64 11.53 -12.25
N PHE A 93 15.77 10.32 -12.81
CA PHE A 93 16.60 10.08 -13.99
C PHE A 93 15.83 10.15 -15.32
N PHE A 94 14.51 9.98 -15.30
CA PHE A 94 13.69 10.01 -16.52
C PHE A 94 12.61 11.08 -16.47
N GLY A 95 11.77 11.10 -15.42
CA GLY A 95 10.64 12.02 -15.36
C GLY A 95 11.05 13.50 -15.39
N PHE A 96 11.94 13.91 -14.49
CA PHE A 96 12.38 15.30 -14.36
C PHE A 96 13.22 15.77 -15.57
N PRO A 97 14.23 15.01 -16.06
CA PRO A 97 14.95 15.41 -17.27
C PRO A 97 14.06 15.48 -18.51
N ALA A 98 13.10 14.55 -18.67
CA ALA A 98 12.16 14.59 -19.80
C ALA A 98 11.25 15.82 -19.72
N PHE A 99 10.77 16.18 -18.53
CA PHE A 99 9.98 17.39 -18.33
C PHE A 99 10.77 18.66 -18.68
N VAL A 100 12.01 18.79 -18.19
CA VAL A 100 12.89 19.93 -18.50
C VAL A 100 13.20 19.98 -20.00
N ALA A 101 13.49 18.85 -20.63
CA ALA A 101 13.75 18.78 -22.07
C ALA A 101 12.51 19.18 -22.91
N LEU A 102 11.31 18.80 -22.48
CA LEU A 102 10.08 19.22 -23.16
C LEU A 102 9.85 20.73 -23.02
N LEU A 103 10.07 21.30 -21.83
CA LEU A 103 9.98 22.75 -21.64
C LEU A 103 11.09 23.52 -22.39
N TRP A 104 12.27 22.91 -22.59
CA TRP A 104 13.29 23.42 -23.49
C TRP A 104 12.72 23.55 -24.91
N LEU A 105 12.14 22.47 -25.43
CA LEU A 105 11.65 22.42 -26.80
C LEU A 105 10.52 23.42 -27.06
N GLU A 106 9.76 23.76 -26.02
CA GLU A 106 8.73 24.81 -26.06
C GLU A 106 9.29 26.23 -25.88
N GLY A 107 10.60 26.39 -25.64
CA GLY A 107 11.30 27.68 -25.55
C GLY A 107 11.11 28.44 -24.23
N VAL A 108 10.46 27.86 -23.23
CA VAL A 108 9.98 28.61 -22.06
C VAL A 108 11.04 28.82 -20.98
N TRP A 109 11.93 27.84 -20.76
CA TRP A 109 12.78 27.81 -19.55
C TRP A 109 14.25 28.09 -19.76
N LEU A 110 14.86 27.79 -20.91
CA LEU A 110 16.33 27.84 -21.04
C LEU A 110 16.85 28.99 -21.89
N GLU A 111 15.98 29.61 -22.70
CA GLU A 111 16.32 30.83 -23.43
C GLU A 111 15.97 32.09 -22.63
N GLU A 112 14.91 32.03 -21.80
CA GLU A 112 14.39 33.20 -21.08
C GLU A 112 14.89 33.32 -19.63
N VAL A 113 15.24 32.20 -18.97
CA VAL A 113 15.59 32.19 -17.54
C VAL A 113 17.10 32.13 -17.34
N SER A 114 17.63 33.08 -16.57
CA SER A 114 19.04 33.21 -16.22
C SER A 114 19.40 32.29 -15.04
N TRP A 115 19.38 30.97 -15.28
CA TRP A 115 19.61 29.94 -14.24
C TRP A 115 20.89 30.12 -13.42
N LEU A 116 21.98 30.51 -14.09
CA LEU A 116 23.28 30.68 -13.45
C LEU A 116 23.38 31.95 -12.62
N ASP A 117 22.66 33.01 -12.98
CA ASP A 117 22.63 34.25 -12.20
C ASP A 117 21.75 34.09 -10.94
N HIS A 118 20.75 33.21 -11.02
CA HIS A 118 19.78 32.94 -9.95
C HIS A 118 20.00 31.59 -9.23
N TRP A 119 21.19 30.99 -9.32
CA TRP A 119 21.51 29.69 -8.69
C TRP A 119 21.20 29.65 -7.18
N TRP A 120 21.38 30.78 -6.48
CA TRP A 120 21.13 30.92 -5.05
C TRP A 120 19.64 30.73 -4.71
N ALA A 121 18.72 31.12 -5.60
CA ALA A 121 17.30 30.88 -5.42
C ALA A 121 16.97 29.39 -5.51
N GLY A 122 17.66 28.67 -6.40
CA GLY A 122 17.59 27.21 -6.47
C GLY A 122 18.03 26.55 -5.17
N LEU A 123 19.14 27.02 -4.57
CA LEU A 123 19.57 26.57 -3.25
C LEU A 123 18.56 26.87 -2.15
N LEU A 124 17.98 28.08 -2.14
CA LEU A 124 16.94 28.43 -1.18
C LEU A 124 15.70 27.54 -1.35
N GLY A 125 15.31 27.26 -2.59
CA GLY A 125 14.28 26.28 -2.92
C GLY A 125 14.60 24.89 -2.38
N ILE A 126 15.84 24.42 -2.52
CA ILE A 126 16.30 23.16 -1.92
C ILE A 126 16.15 23.20 -0.40
N VAL A 127 16.59 24.25 0.28
CA VAL A 127 16.45 24.38 1.74
C VAL A 127 14.97 24.33 2.16
N VAL A 128 14.10 25.08 1.50
CA VAL A 128 12.65 25.05 1.75
C VAL A 128 12.07 23.66 1.48
N GLY A 129 12.51 22.99 0.41
CA GLY A 129 12.10 21.63 0.07
C GLY A 129 12.54 20.60 1.10
N VAL A 130 13.76 20.68 1.64
CA VAL A 130 14.21 19.84 2.77
C VAL A 130 13.33 20.07 4.00
N LEU A 131 13.14 21.33 4.39
CA LEU A 131 12.34 21.69 5.57
C LEU A 131 10.91 21.15 5.42
N THR A 132 10.24 21.46 4.32
CA THR A 132 8.87 21.00 4.05
C THR A 132 8.76 19.50 3.85
N GLY A 133 9.78 18.85 3.29
CA GLY A 133 9.82 17.41 3.07
C GLY A 133 10.01 16.59 4.35
N ILE A 134 10.67 17.16 5.37
CA ILE A 134 10.95 16.50 6.65
C ILE A 134 9.93 16.89 7.74
N LEU A 135 9.35 18.10 7.69
CA LEU A 135 8.52 18.68 8.77
C LEU A 135 7.40 17.77 9.30
N ARG A 136 6.84 16.88 8.46
CA ARG A 136 5.75 15.96 8.85
C ARG A 136 6.22 14.67 9.53
N GLY A 137 7.54 14.41 9.51
CA GLY A 137 8.24 13.34 10.23
C GLY A 137 8.11 13.40 11.76
N SER A 138 7.65 14.52 12.32
CA SER A 138 7.80 14.84 13.74
C SER A 138 6.54 14.68 14.60
N THR A 139 5.36 14.50 14.00
CA THR A 139 4.08 14.52 14.74
C THR A 139 3.48 13.13 14.99
N GLY A 140 4.16 12.05 14.60
CA GLY A 140 3.75 10.67 14.86
C GLY A 140 4.92 9.84 15.38
N THR A 141 4.69 9.02 16.40
CA THR A 141 5.69 8.20 17.10
C THR A 141 6.32 7.08 16.26
N ASP A 142 5.84 6.87 15.02
CA ASP A 142 6.10 5.67 14.21
C ASP A 142 6.76 5.94 12.86
N LEU A 143 7.44 7.07 12.70
CA LEU A 143 8.05 7.42 11.43
C LEU A 143 9.45 6.82 11.34
N ASP A 144 9.53 5.71 10.60
CA ASP A 144 10.77 5.12 10.10
C ASP A 144 11.65 6.26 9.53
N PRO A 145 12.88 6.47 10.02
CA PRO A 145 13.72 7.63 9.68
C PRO A 145 14.06 7.72 8.19
N ARG A 146 13.70 6.71 7.40
CA ARG A 146 13.89 6.65 5.95
C ARG A 146 12.61 6.96 5.15
N GLN A 147 11.54 7.48 5.77
CA GLN A 147 10.31 7.86 5.08
C GLN A 147 10.15 9.38 4.96
N PHE A 148 9.79 9.86 3.77
CA PHE A 148 9.58 11.29 3.49
C PHE A 148 8.16 11.60 2.99
N PRO A 149 7.11 11.33 3.80
CA PRO A 149 5.73 11.43 3.34
C PRO A 149 5.29 12.84 2.95
N ALA A 150 5.93 13.88 3.51
CA ALA A 150 5.62 15.25 3.13
C ALA A 150 6.19 15.63 1.77
N ALA A 151 7.41 15.19 1.43
CA ALA A 151 7.99 15.40 0.10
C ALA A 151 7.11 14.74 -0.97
N THR A 152 6.69 13.50 -0.70
CA THR A 152 5.79 12.73 -1.55
C THR A 152 4.43 13.43 -1.74
N ALA A 153 3.82 13.92 -0.66
CA ALA A 153 2.59 14.70 -0.74
C ALA A 153 2.80 16.05 -1.47
N GLY A 154 3.94 16.70 -1.27
CA GLY A 154 4.32 17.94 -1.95
C GLY A 154 4.41 17.76 -3.46
N LEU A 155 5.13 16.72 -3.92
CA LEU A 155 5.22 16.37 -5.34
C LEU A 155 3.84 16.16 -5.96
N TYR A 156 2.96 15.43 -5.29
CA TYR A 156 1.60 15.21 -5.77
C TYR A 156 0.79 16.52 -5.83
N LEU A 157 0.70 17.23 -4.70
CA LEU A 157 -0.18 18.40 -4.55
C LEU A 157 0.27 19.57 -5.41
N VAL A 158 1.57 19.87 -5.43
CA VAL A 158 2.11 20.97 -6.25
C VAL A 158 1.94 20.65 -7.72
N THR A 159 2.24 19.42 -8.15
CA THR A 159 2.04 19.05 -9.57
C THR A 159 0.56 19.11 -9.95
N ALA A 160 -0.34 18.55 -9.13
CA ALA A 160 -1.78 18.61 -9.38
C ALA A 160 -2.29 20.06 -9.44
N LEU A 161 -1.81 20.93 -8.55
CA LEU A 161 -2.16 22.35 -8.55
C LEU A 161 -1.65 23.05 -9.82
N VAL A 162 -0.39 22.84 -10.21
CA VAL A 162 0.20 23.43 -11.43
C VAL A 162 -0.57 22.98 -12.67
N LEU A 163 -0.94 21.70 -12.76
CA LEU A 163 -1.74 21.17 -13.87
C LEU A 163 -3.13 21.77 -13.90
N PHE A 164 -3.80 21.82 -12.74
CA PHE A 164 -5.13 22.40 -12.62
C PHE A 164 -5.11 23.87 -13.04
N VAL A 165 -4.20 24.66 -12.48
CA VAL A 165 -4.05 26.08 -12.77
C VAL A 165 -3.69 26.31 -14.24
N GLY A 166 -2.70 25.58 -14.78
CA GLY A 166 -2.30 25.68 -16.18
C GLY A 166 -3.42 25.32 -17.15
N PHE A 167 -4.20 24.28 -16.83
CA PHE A 167 -5.39 23.90 -17.60
C PHE A 167 -6.42 25.04 -17.65
N TRP A 168 -6.74 25.65 -16.49
CA TRP A 168 -7.68 26.76 -16.44
C TRP A 168 -7.17 27.99 -17.20
N GLU A 169 -5.87 28.31 -17.08
CA GLU A 169 -5.26 29.44 -17.80
C GLU A 169 -5.32 29.25 -19.31
N VAL A 170 -5.09 28.05 -19.83
CA VAL A 170 -5.13 27.79 -21.27
C VAL A 170 -6.56 27.83 -21.81
N HIS A 171 -7.52 27.26 -21.09
CA HIS A 171 -8.88 27.05 -21.58
C HIS A 171 -9.87 28.18 -21.24
N LEU A 172 -9.55 29.06 -20.29
CA LEU A 172 -10.31 30.28 -20.07
C LEU A 172 -9.69 31.45 -20.82
N ASP A 173 -10.46 31.98 -21.76
CA ASP A 173 -10.18 33.25 -22.39
C ASP A 173 -10.81 34.36 -21.53
N TYR A 174 -9.97 35.05 -20.74
CA TYR A 174 -10.36 36.19 -19.91
C TYR A 174 -9.26 37.26 -19.90
N THR A 175 -9.62 38.49 -19.54
CA THR A 175 -8.66 39.57 -19.28
C THR A 175 -8.33 39.59 -17.78
N SER A 176 -7.05 39.47 -17.43
CA SER A 176 -6.62 39.55 -16.03
C SER A 176 -7.04 40.89 -15.42
N PRO A 177 -7.71 40.91 -14.26
CA PRO A 177 -8.02 42.16 -13.56
C PRO A 177 -6.77 42.86 -13.03
N TRP A 178 -5.63 42.16 -13.01
CA TRP A 178 -4.35 42.61 -12.51
C TRP A 178 -3.33 42.55 -13.63
N LEU A 179 -2.81 43.72 -14.03
CA LEU A 179 -1.79 43.87 -15.04
C LEU A 179 -0.56 44.50 -14.41
N TRP A 180 0.52 43.74 -14.31
CA TRP A 180 1.79 44.27 -13.83
C TRP A 180 2.50 45.01 -14.96
N ASN A 181 2.59 46.34 -14.84
CA ASN A 181 3.30 47.13 -15.85
C ASN A 181 4.78 47.23 -15.51
N ARG A 182 5.62 46.43 -16.20
CA ARG A 182 7.08 46.40 -16.00
C ARG A 182 7.77 47.74 -16.23
N ARG A 183 7.22 48.64 -17.05
CA ARG A 183 7.84 49.95 -17.32
C ARG A 183 7.63 50.94 -16.19
N THR A 184 6.49 50.85 -15.51
CA THR A 184 6.13 51.77 -14.44
C THR A 184 6.26 51.14 -13.06
N GLU A 185 6.56 49.83 -12.99
CA GLU A 185 6.60 49.02 -11.76
C GLU A 185 5.34 49.22 -10.91
N GLN A 186 4.19 49.32 -11.59
CA GLN A 186 2.90 49.61 -10.97
C GLN A 186 1.87 48.58 -11.39
N LEU A 187 1.07 48.16 -10.42
CA LEU A 187 -0.10 47.33 -10.64
C LEU A 187 -1.22 48.18 -11.26
N ALA A 188 -1.59 47.88 -12.49
CA ALA A 188 -2.79 48.40 -13.10
C ALA A 188 -3.97 47.45 -12.80
N THR A 189 -5.07 47.99 -12.30
CA THR A 189 -6.31 47.23 -12.09
C THR A 189 -7.33 47.55 -13.17
N GLY A 190 -7.91 46.52 -13.78
CA GLY A 190 -8.94 46.64 -14.81
C GLY A 190 -10.17 45.78 -14.51
N PRO A 191 -11.32 46.02 -15.18
CA PRO A 191 -12.47 45.14 -15.09
C PRO A 191 -12.13 43.76 -15.66
N VAL A 192 -12.68 42.70 -15.07
CA VAL A 192 -12.63 41.35 -15.66
C VAL A 192 -13.43 41.39 -16.96
N GLY A 193 -12.77 41.08 -18.08
CA GLY A 193 -13.39 41.04 -19.40
C GLY A 193 -14.41 39.90 -19.55
N GLU A 194 -14.97 39.76 -20.74
CA GLU A 194 -15.82 38.61 -21.07
C GLU A 194 -15.02 37.31 -20.91
N VAL A 195 -15.58 36.35 -20.17
CA VAL A 195 -14.98 35.03 -19.97
C VAL A 195 -15.55 34.10 -21.04
N SER A 196 -14.68 33.60 -21.91
CA SER A 196 -15.03 32.61 -22.92
C SER A 196 -14.19 31.33 -22.77
N PHE A 197 -14.67 30.22 -23.33
CA PHE A 197 -14.05 28.91 -23.16
C PHE A 197 -13.42 28.43 -24.46
N ARG A 198 -12.12 28.12 -24.43
CA ARG A 198 -11.36 27.62 -25.57
C ARG A 198 -11.37 26.09 -25.58
N THR A 199 -11.96 25.51 -26.62
CA THR A 199 -12.09 24.04 -26.75
C THR A 199 -10.92 23.37 -27.48
N ALA A 200 -10.08 24.15 -28.17
CA ALA A 200 -8.90 23.62 -28.85
C ALA A 200 -7.93 22.99 -27.84
N GLY A 201 -7.51 21.74 -28.10
CA GLY A 201 -6.60 21.01 -27.20
C GLY A 201 -7.25 20.36 -25.97
N LEU A 202 -8.51 20.71 -25.65
CA LEU A 202 -9.17 20.33 -24.40
C LEU A 202 -9.07 18.84 -24.06
N ALA A 203 -9.41 17.97 -25.01
CA ALA A 203 -9.38 16.53 -24.77
C ALA A 203 -7.95 16.00 -24.49
N ARG A 204 -6.95 16.57 -25.18
CA ARG A 204 -5.54 16.23 -25.02
C ARG A 204 -5.05 16.61 -23.62
N ASP A 205 -5.42 17.81 -23.18
CA ASP A 205 -4.95 18.42 -21.95
C ASP A 205 -5.63 17.81 -20.72
N ILE A 206 -6.94 17.48 -20.81
CA ILE A 206 -7.64 16.66 -19.82
C ILE A 206 -6.97 15.29 -19.71
N LEU A 207 -6.76 14.59 -20.83
CA LEU A 207 -6.19 13.24 -20.81
C LEU A 207 -4.77 13.25 -20.24
N GLY A 208 -3.91 14.16 -20.71
CA GLY A 208 -2.53 14.29 -20.22
C GLY A 208 -2.47 14.60 -18.72
N SER A 209 -3.30 15.53 -18.25
CA SER A 209 -3.36 15.90 -16.83
C SER A 209 -3.87 14.75 -15.97
N LEU A 210 -4.92 14.05 -16.39
CA LEU A 210 -5.45 12.88 -15.67
C LEU A 210 -4.45 11.72 -15.63
N LEU A 211 -3.73 11.45 -16.73
CA LEU A 211 -2.69 10.43 -16.77
C LEU A 211 -1.53 10.78 -15.83
N LEU A 212 -1.06 12.04 -15.86
CA LEU A 212 0.05 12.49 -15.02
C LEU A 212 -0.32 12.50 -13.53
N ILE A 213 -1.49 13.03 -13.17
CA ILE A 213 -2.00 12.99 -11.79
C ILE A 213 -2.25 11.56 -11.35
N GLY A 214 -2.78 10.70 -12.22
CA GLY A 214 -3.01 9.29 -11.93
C GLY A 214 -1.72 8.54 -11.62
N VAL A 215 -0.70 8.65 -12.49
CA VAL A 215 0.59 7.97 -12.28
C VAL A 215 1.34 8.53 -11.08
N LEU A 216 1.34 9.85 -10.89
CA LEU A 216 1.93 10.46 -9.68
C LEU A 216 1.16 10.05 -8.43
N GLY A 217 -0.17 9.95 -8.48
CA GLY A 217 -0.98 9.44 -7.38
C GLY A 217 -0.57 8.02 -6.98
N VAL A 218 -0.38 7.14 -7.96
CA VAL A 218 0.11 5.77 -7.72
C VAL A 218 1.53 5.76 -7.13
N PHE A 219 2.42 6.62 -7.64
CA PHE A 219 3.80 6.70 -7.14
C PHE A 219 3.85 7.27 -5.71
N THR A 220 3.05 8.29 -5.43
CA THR A 220 3.09 9.06 -4.19
C THR A 220 2.36 8.40 -3.03
N GLN A 221 1.51 7.41 -3.28
CA GLN A 221 1.01 6.59 -2.19
C GLN A 221 2.08 5.64 -1.72
N TYR A 222 2.42 5.66 -0.43
CA TYR A 222 2.96 4.47 0.20
C TYR A 222 1.99 3.34 -0.11
N SER A 223 2.44 2.34 -0.88
CA SER A 223 1.63 1.16 -1.14
C SER A 223 1.13 0.71 0.21
N SER A 224 -0.20 0.61 0.38
CA SER A 224 -0.76 0.08 1.61
C SER A 224 -0.01 -1.19 1.91
N ASN A 225 0.54 -1.27 3.12
CA ASN A 225 1.07 -2.53 3.60
C ASN A 225 -0.01 -3.57 3.38
N THR A 226 0.32 -4.73 2.78
CA THR A 226 -0.63 -5.84 2.78
C THR A 226 -0.88 -6.16 4.24
N THR A 227 -2.09 -5.88 4.69
CA THR A 227 -2.48 -6.07 6.08
C THR A 227 -3.01 -7.49 6.23
N ILE A 228 -2.21 -8.31 6.89
CA ILE A 228 -2.55 -9.70 7.17
C ILE A 228 -3.01 -9.73 8.62
N ARG A 229 -4.23 -10.20 8.85
CA ARG A 229 -4.80 -10.33 10.19
C ARG A 229 -4.93 -11.80 10.51
N VAL A 230 -4.35 -12.19 11.64
CA VAL A 230 -4.51 -13.52 12.21
C VAL A 230 -5.65 -13.46 13.21
N VAL A 231 -6.63 -14.35 13.06
CA VAL A 231 -7.76 -14.55 13.97
C VAL A 231 -7.65 -15.97 14.49
N SER A 232 -7.50 -16.12 15.80
CA SER A 232 -7.34 -17.41 16.45
C SER A 232 -8.26 -17.49 17.66
N PRO A 233 -8.95 -18.63 17.90
CA PRO A 233 -9.66 -18.87 19.14
C PRO A 233 -8.71 -19.17 20.31
N SER A 234 -7.45 -19.51 20.02
CA SER A 234 -6.41 -19.84 21.00
C SER A 234 -5.25 -18.85 20.91
N ASP A 235 -4.92 -18.22 22.04
CA ASP A 235 -3.82 -17.26 22.15
C ASP A 235 -2.49 -17.92 21.81
N VAL A 236 -2.30 -19.17 22.28
CA VAL A 236 -1.10 -19.97 22.06
C VAL A 236 -0.94 -20.34 20.59
N ALA A 237 -1.98 -20.89 19.96
CA ALA A 237 -1.93 -21.30 18.55
C ALA A 237 -1.68 -20.11 17.60
N GLY A 238 -2.39 -19.00 17.83
CA GLY A 238 -2.22 -17.77 17.03
C GLY A 238 -0.82 -17.18 17.19
N THR A 239 -0.25 -17.26 18.39
CA THR A 239 1.09 -16.75 18.67
C THR A 239 2.18 -17.66 18.11
N LEU A 240 2.03 -18.98 18.22
CA LEU A 240 2.93 -19.95 17.59
C LEU A 240 2.98 -19.74 16.07
N LEU A 241 1.81 -19.62 15.43
CA LEU A 241 1.74 -19.29 14.00
C LEU A 241 2.49 -17.99 13.70
N LEU A 242 2.22 -16.92 14.44
CA LEU A 242 2.89 -15.64 14.19
C LEU A 242 4.40 -15.72 14.45
N GLY A 243 4.82 -16.46 15.46
CA GLY A 243 6.22 -16.72 15.82
C GLY A 243 6.96 -17.46 14.71
N GLY A 244 6.40 -18.56 14.19
CA GLY A 244 7.03 -19.31 13.11
C GLY A 244 7.03 -18.54 11.78
N LEU A 245 5.97 -17.78 11.46
CA LEU A 245 5.99 -16.86 10.30
C LEU A 245 7.07 -15.78 10.45
N PHE A 246 7.30 -15.29 11.68
CA PHE A 246 8.36 -14.32 11.97
C PHE A 246 9.75 -14.95 11.83
N ALA A 247 9.96 -16.16 12.37
CA ALA A 247 11.22 -16.89 12.27
C ALA A 247 11.59 -17.16 10.82
N TYR A 248 10.66 -17.70 10.04
CA TYR A 248 10.88 -17.98 8.63
C TYR A 248 11.24 -16.72 7.85
N ALA A 249 10.50 -15.62 8.06
CA ALA A 249 10.81 -14.36 7.39
C ALA A 249 12.16 -13.75 7.84
N GLU A 250 12.61 -14.00 9.07
CA GLU A 250 13.91 -13.53 9.58
C GLU A 250 15.08 -14.37 9.01
N ASP A 251 14.86 -15.66 8.74
CA ASP A 251 15.90 -16.60 8.27
C ASP A 251 16.06 -16.62 6.74
N ASP A 252 14.97 -16.46 5.99
CA ASP A 252 15.00 -16.56 4.53
C ASP A 252 15.54 -15.26 3.86
N ASP A 253 16.62 -15.40 3.10
CA ASP A 253 17.32 -14.35 2.35
C ASP A 253 16.43 -13.62 1.31
N ASP A 254 15.35 -14.25 0.86
CA ASP A 254 14.37 -13.61 -0.03
C ASP A 254 13.54 -12.56 0.71
N TYR A 255 13.55 -12.55 2.04
CA TYR A 255 12.88 -11.56 2.87
C TYR A 255 13.87 -10.57 3.49
N SER A 256 13.47 -9.30 3.53
CA SER A 256 14.31 -8.21 3.99
C SER A 256 13.56 -7.25 4.89
N GLY A 257 14.30 -6.63 5.82
CA GLY A 257 13.76 -5.61 6.71
C GLY A 257 12.72 -6.13 7.69
N VAL A 258 12.87 -7.40 8.12
CA VAL A 258 12.05 -7.98 9.19
C VAL A 258 12.29 -7.20 10.47
N ALA A 259 11.25 -6.51 10.93
CA ALA A 259 11.29 -5.70 12.13
C ALA A 259 9.93 -5.63 12.80
N GLY A 260 9.95 -5.66 14.13
CA GLY A 260 8.80 -5.24 14.93
C GLY A 260 8.45 -3.79 14.69
N THR A 261 7.18 -3.42 14.86
CA THR A 261 6.78 -2.01 14.83
C THR A 261 7.02 -1.33 16.16
N ALA A 262 7.21 -0.01 16.19
CA ALA A 262 7.44 0.74 17.42
C ALA A 262 6.26 0.63 18.41
N ASP A 263 5.02 0.57 17.91
CA ASP A 263 3.82 0.24 18.70
C ASP A 263 3.77 -1.21 19.22
N SER A 264 4.61 -2.12 18.69
CA SER A 264 4.69 -3.56 19.02
C SER A 264 6.13 -3.97 19.37
N GLU A 265 6.98 -3.04 19.83
CA GLU A 265 8.39 -3.38 20.08
C GLU A 265 8.54 -4.40 21.22
N SER A 266 7.60 -4.40 22.15
CA SER A 266 7.40 -5.49 23.11
C SER A 266 6.97 -6.77 22.41
N GLY A 267 5.91 -6.70 21.59
CA GLY A 267 5.38 -7.85 20.84
C GLY A 267 6.42 -8.54 19.95
N ALA A 268 7.34 -7.80 19.30
CA ALA A 268 8.40 -8.42 18.49
C ALA A 268 9.51 -9.06 19.33
N ARG A 269 9.80 -8.52 20.52
CA ARG A 269 10.66 -9.21 21.49
C ARG A 269 9.98 -10.46 22.03
N ASP A 270 8.67 -10.41 22.21
CA ASP A 270 7.87 -11.55 22.65
C ASP A 270 7.80 -12.62 21.55
N LEU A 271 7.65 -12.24 20.27
CA LEU A 271 7.80 -13.18 19.15
C LEU A 271 9.17 -13.86 19.14
N LYS A 272 10.27 -13.12 19.40
CA LYS A 272 11.60 -13.74 19.53
C LYS A 272 11.73 -14.70 20.70
N LYS A 273 10.90 -14.59 21.74
CA LYS A 273 10.83 -15.58 22.81
C LYS A 273 10.04 -16.81 22.36
N VAL A 274 8.93 -16.61 21.65
CA VAL A 274 8.12 -17.69 21.05
C VAL A 274 8.97 -18.54 20.11
N VAL A 275 9.77 -17.90 19.26
CA VAL A 275 10.70 -18.59 18.34
C VAL A 275 11.78 -19.39 19.07
N ARG A 276 12.05 -19.08 20.34
CA ARG A 276 13.03 -19.79 21.18
C ARG A 276 12.38 -20.71 22.21
N ALA A 277 11.06 -20.88 22.15
CA ALA A 277 10.36 -21.78 23.04
C ALA A 277 10.68 -23.23 22.61
N ASP A 278 11.16 -24.05 23.52
CA ASP A 278 11.46 -25.47 23.23
C ASP A 278 10.17 -26.30 23.20
N SER A 279 9.10 -25.80 23.85
CA SER A 279 7.80 -26.44 23.90
C SER A 279 6.65 -25.44 23.86
N ARG A 280 5.46 -25.92 23.49
CA ARG A 280 4.22 -25.13 23.53
C ARG A 280 3.95 -24.54 24.92
N ASP A 281 4.27 -25.28 25.97
CA ASP A 281 4.06 -24.88 27.36
C ASP A 281 4.96 -23.71 27.79
N ASP A 282 6.03 -23.41 27.04
CA ASP A 282 6.92 -22.28 27.28
C ASP A 282 6.42 -20.97 26.64
N VAL A 283 5.39 -21.05 25.78
CA VAL A 283 4.77 -19.88 25.16
C VAL A 283 3.84 -19.21 26.16
N SER A 284 4.05 -17.91 26.40
CA SER A 284 3.21 -17.16 27.32
C SER A 284 1.83 -16.87 26.71
N ASP A 285 0.78 -17.14 27.48
CA ASP A 285 -0.60 -16.77 27.10
C ASP A 285 -0.83 -15.25 27.03
N ASP A 286 0.01 -14.44 27.69
CA ASP A 286 -0.14 -12.98 27.78
C ASP A 286 0.65 -12.23 26.69
N ILE A 287 0.61 -12.74 25.46
CA ILE A 287 1.24 -12.06 24.33
C ILE A 287 0.27 -11.01 23.82
N GLY A 288 0.55 -9.75 24.15
CA GLY A 288 -0.20 -8.61 23.63
C GLY A 288 -0.19 -8.57 22.09
N PRO A 289 -0.96 -7.66 21.48
CA PRO A 289 -1.06 -7.55 20.02
C PRO A 289 0.34 -7.41 19.40
N ALA A 290 0.71 -8.42 18.60
CA ALA A 290 2.02 -8.50 17.97
C ALA A 290 1.93 -8.14 16.49
N GLU A 291 2.86 -7.33 16.02
CA GLU A 291 2.98 -6.92 14.62
C GLU A 291 4.44 -6.99 14.19
N PHE A 292 4.66 -7.65 13.06
CA PHE A 292 5.94 -7.55 12.36
C PHE A 292 5.71 -7.19 10.90
N LYS A 293 6.74 -6.56 10.33
CA LYS A 293 6.74 -6.17 8.93
C LYS A 293 7.87 -6.85 8.23
N PHE A 294 7.62 -7.29 7.01
CA PHE A 294 8.62 -7.94 6.16
C PHE A 294 8.44 -7.52 4.70
N ARG A 295 9.46 -7.73 3.88
CA ARG A 295 9.43 -7.39 2.45
C ARG A 295 10.15 -8.47 1.67
N ARG A 296 9.44 -9.16 0.77
CA ARG A 296 10.06 -10.04 -0.21
C ARG A 296 10.97 -9.24 -1.15
N GLY A 297 12.06 -9.80 -1.67
CA GLY A 297 12.95 -9.15 -2.62
C GLY A 297 12.20 -8.56 -3.82
N GLY A 298 12.73 -7.51 -4.45
CA GLY A 298 12.13 -6.89 -5.64
C GLY A 298 12.13 -5.36 -5.62
N TRP A 299 12.01 -4.75 -6.81
CA TRP A 299 12.09 -3.29 -6.96
C TRP A 299 10.80 -2.57 -6.58
N PHE A 300 9.67 -3.28 -6.66
CA PHE A 300 8.35 -2.79 -6.25
C PHE A 300 7.70 -3.66 -5.18
N SER A 301 8.46 -4.55 -4.55
CA SER A 301 7.91 -5.40 -3.51
C SER A 301 7.36 -4.58 -2.37
N ARG A 302 6.10 -4.86 -2.03
CA ARG A 302 5.37 -4.16 -0.97
C ARG A 302 5.82 -4.71 0.36
N ARG A 303 5.92 -3.84 1.37
CA ARG A 303 6.07 -4.31 2.73
C ARG A 303 4.75 -4.96 3.14
N LYS A 304 4.81 -6.20 3.57
CA LYS A 304 3.69 -6.91 4.17
C LYS A 304 3.75 -6.67 5.67
N VAL A 305 2.59 -6.52 6.28
CA VAL A 305 2.45 -6.30 7.72
C VAL A 305 1.52 -7.37 8.22
N ILE A 306 2.08 -8.31 8.98
CA ILE A 306 1.29 -9.29 9.70
C ILE A 306 1.06 -8.73 11.08
N ARG A 307 -0.22 -8.63 11.44
CA ARG A 307 -0.65 -8.26 12.78
C ARG A 307 -1.54 -9.36 13.30
N LEU A 308 -1.12 -9.93 14.43
CA LEU A 308 -1.96 -10.81 15.23
C LEU A 308 -2.96 -9.96 15.98
N ASP A 309 -4.23 -10.18 15.70
CA ASP A 309 -5.34 -9.63 16.48
C ASP A 309 -5.90 -10.80 17.28
N ILE A 310 -5.40 -10.97 18.50
CA ILE A 310 -5.95 -11.94 19.44
C ILE A 310 -7.34 -11.44 19.87
N HIS A 311 -8.37 -12.14 19.45
CA HIS A 311 -9.75 -11.85 19.78
C HIS A 311 -10.52 -13.16 19.87
N ASP A 312 -11.53 -13.17 20.74
CA ASP A 312 -12.54 -14.23 20.74
C ASP A 312 -13.04 -14.48 19.31
N PRO A 313 -13.32 -15.74 18.94
CA PRO A 313 -13.84 -16.07 17.63
C PRO A 313 -15.07 -15.18 17.31
N PRO A 314 -15.22 -14.74 16.05
CA PRO A 314 -16.28 -13.82 15.67
C PRO A 314 -17.65 -14.39 16.07
N GLN A 315 -18.53 -13.56 16.62
CA GLN A 315 -19.88 -14.01 16.99
C GLN A 315 -20.77 -14.14 15.74
N PRO A 316 -21.89 -14.88 15.77
CA PRO A 316 -22.79 -15.00 14.62
C PRO A 316 -23.25 -13.65 14.03
N GLY A 317 -23.47 -12.64 14.87
CA GLY A 317 -23.83 -11.29 14.42
C GLY A 317 -22.69 -10.52 13.74
N ASP A 318 -21.44 -10.84 14.09
CA ASP A 318 -20.24 -10.30 13.43
C ASP A 318 -20.11 -10.86 12.02
N VAL A 319 -20.34 -12.16 11.85
CA VAL A 319 -20.34 -12.84 10.55
C VAL A 319 -21.45 -12.31 9.64
N GLU A 320 -22.68 -12.14 10.14
CA GLU A 320 -23.78 -11.54 9.38
C GLU A 320 -23.45 -10.12 8.88
N TYR A 321 -22.73 -9.34 9.69
CA TYR A 321 -22.23 -8.03 9.28
C TYR A 321 -21.17 -8.12 8.16
N LEU A 322 -20.24 -9.07 8.27
CA LEU A 322 -19.20 -9.31 7.26
C LEU A 322 -19.81 -9.79 5.94
N GLU A 323 -20.74 -10.74 5.97
CA GLU A 323 -21.53 -11.23 4.82
C GLU A 323 -22.25 -10.08 4.11
N THR A 324 -23.01 -9.27 4.86
CA THR A 324 -23.73 -8.11 4.31
C THR A 324 -22.78 -7.13 3.62
N LYS A 325 -21.57 -6.96 4.14
CA LYS A 325 -20.54 -6.11 3.52
C LYS A 325 -19.90 -6.76 2.30
N ALA A 326 -19.61 -8.05 2.36
CA ALA A 326 -19.02 -8.80 1.27
C ALA A 326 -19.98 -8.82 0.07
N GLU A 327 -21.27 -9.08 0.29
CA GLU A 327 -22.31 -9.04 -0.76
C GLU A 327 -22.39 -7.66 -1.42
N ARG A 328 -22.25 -6.57 -0.65
CA ARG A 328 -22.15 -5.21 -1.22
C ARG A 328 -20.91 -5.07 -2.11
N ARG A 329 -19.76 -5.61 -1.72
CA ARG A 329 -18.52 -5.57 -2.51
C ARG A 329 -18.56 -6.45 -3.75
N LYS A 330 -19.31 -7.57 -3.73
CA LYS A 330 -19.50 -8.45 -4.90
C LYS A 330 -20.17 -7.71 -6.08
N LYS A 331 -21.03 -6.72 -5.81
CA LYS A 331 -21.78 -5.98 -6.86
C LYS A 331 -20.85 -5.22 -7.81
N TRP A 332 -21.06 -5.37 -9.12
CA TRP A 332 -20.15 -4.85 -10.16
C TRP A 332 -19.93 -3.32 -10.11
N TYR A 333 -20.95 -2.55 -9.73
CA TYR A 333 -20.82 -1.10 -9.60
C TYR A 333 -19.98 -0.72 -8.37
N TRP A 334 -19.95 -1.57 -7.34
CA TRP A 334 -18.97 -1.47 -6.27
C TRP A 334 -17.59 -1.96 -6.71
N LYS A 335 -17.46 -2.94 -7.62
CA LYS A 335 -16.16 -3.27 -8.22
C LYS A 335 -15.61 -2.07 -9.00
N ALA A 336 -16.36 -1.52 -9.96
CA ALA A 336 -15.96 -0.34 -10.72
C ALA A 336 -15.78 0.90 -9.82
N GLY A 337 -16.74 1.12 -8.91
CA GLY A 337 -16.67 2.17 -7.91
C GLY A 337 -15.53 1.97 -6.90
N SER A 338 -15.09 0.74 -6.63
CA SER A 338 -13.92 0.45 -5.81
C SER A 338 -12.65 0.71 -6.60
N TYR A 339 -12.52 0.36 -7.88
CA TYR A 339 -11.34 0.75 -8.66
C TYR A 339 -11.23 2.27 -8.80
N VAL A 340 -12.35 2.95 -9.06
CA VAL A 340 -12.41 4.41 -9.18
C VAL A 340 -12.25 5.08 -7.83
N SER A 341 -12.90 4.59 -6.77
CA SER A 341 -12.75 5.15 -5.42
C SER A 341 -11.45 4.75 -4.75
N VAL A 342 -10.85 3.62 -5.12
CA VAL A 342 -9.47 3.28 -4.80
C VAL A 342 -8.63 4.28 -5.55
N ALA A 343 -8.66 4.40 -6.87
CA ALA A 343 -7.93 5.42 -7.65
C ALA A 343 -8.12 6.88 -7.14
N LEU A 344 -9.32 7.24 -6.69
CA LEU A 344 -9.63 8.54 -6.07
C LEU A 344 -9.14 8.62 -4.62
N ARG A 345 -9.32 7.59 -3.79
CA ARG A 345 -8.71 7.53 -2.45
C ARG A 345 -7.19 7.52 -2.56
N MET A 346 -6.67 6.89 -3.58
CA MET A 346 -5.29 6.78 -3.99
C MET A 346 -4.76 8.17 -4.36
N ALA A 347 -5.55 8.94 -5.11
CA ALA A 347 -5.29 10.34 -5.42
C ALA A 347 -5.53 11.30 -4.24
N VAL A 348 -6.38 10.96 -3.27
CA VAL A 348 -6.64 11.78 -2.08
C VAL A 348 -5.64 11.42 -0.97
N PRO A 349 -4.70 12.32 -0.65
CA PRO A 349 -3.71 12.07 0.38
C PRO A 349 -4.32 11.56 1.69
N ASN A 350 -3.65 10.61 2.33
CA ASN A 350 -4.13 9.97 3.58
C ASN A 350 -4.52 10.97 4.68
N TRP A 351 -3.94 12.16 4.67
CA TRP A 351 -4.21 13.22 5.65
C TRP A 351 -5.52 13.99 5.45
N LEU A 352 -6.12 13.93 4.27
CA LEU A 352 -7.46 14.47 4.02
C LEU A 352 -8.55 13.48 4.44
N ARG A 353 -8.18 12.26 4.84
CA ARG A 353 -9.15 11.24 5.27
C ARG A 353 -9.53 11.51 6.73
N PRO A 354 -10.82 11.69 7.05
CA PRO A 354 -11.26 11.85 8.43
C PRO A 354 -10.93 10.60 9.24
N GLY A 355 -10.23 10.77 10.36
CA GLY A 355 -9.96 9.69 11.31
C GLY A 355 -11.27 9.14 11.86
N ARG A 356 -11.63 7.90 11.51
CA ARG A 356 -12.83 7.25 12.05
C ARG A 356 -12.53 6.68 13.44
N GLY A 357 -13.47 6.91 14.37
CA GLY A 357 -13.37 6.61 15.81
C GLY A 357 -13.15 5.14 16.18
N ARG A 358 -12.70 4.93 17.42
CA ARG A 358 -12.07 3.71 17.96
C ARG A 358 -13.02 2.53 18.31
N GLU A 359 -14.34 2.67 18.32
CA GLU A 359 -15.19 1.61 18.93
C GLU A 359 -15.84 0.62 17.94
N GLN A 360 -15.81 0.88 16.62
CA GLN A 360 -16.17 -0.12 15.59
C GLN A 360 -14.92 -0.84 15.02
N LEU A 361 -13.83 -0.87 15.80
CA LEU A 361 -12.50 -1.12 15.28
C LEU A 361 -12.24 -2.57 14.85
N PHE A 362 -12.83 -3.59 15.47
CA PHE A 362 -12.47 -4.99 15.15
C PHE A 362 -13.04 -5.44 13.81
N LEU A 363 -14.36 -5.43 13.63
CA LEU A 363 -14.99 -5.79 12.34
C LEU A 363 -14.54 -4.89 11.20
N ALA A 364 -14.32 -3.60 11.48
CA ALA A 364 -13.77 -2.69 10.49
C ALA A 364 -12.29 -2.97 10.19
N ARG A 365 -11.53 -3.59 11.11
CA ARG A 365 -10.16 -4.05 10.89
C ARG A 365 -10.17 -5.35 10.07
N LEU A 366 -10.97 -6.34 10.43
CA LEU A 366 -11.15 -7.57 9.66
C LEU A 366 -11.58 -7.28 8.22
N ASP A 367 -12.62 -6.47 8.03
CA ASP A 367 -13.11 -6.07 6.69
C ASP A 367 -12.09 -5.27 5.87
N ARG A 368 -11.11 -4.64 6.52
CA ARG A 368 -10.04 -3.86 5.86
C ARG A 368 -8.77 -4.66 5.60
N ALA A 369 -8.58 -5.79 6.29
CA ALA A 369 -7.43 -6.64 6.04
C ALA A 369 -7.41 -7.06 4.58
N ASP A 370 -6.24 -7.14 3.97
CA ASP A 370 -6.08 -7.67 2.63
C ASP A 370 -6.11 -9.20 2.68
N VAL A 371 -5.53 -9.79 3.73
CA VAL A 371 -5.59 -11.23 4.00
C VAL A 371 -6.09 -11.51 5.41
N LEU A 372 -6.98 -12.49 5.55
CA LEU A 372 -7.41 -13.06 6.82
C LEU A 372 -6.82 -14.46 6.96
N LEU A 373 -6.05 -14.68 8.03
CA LEU A 373 -5.59 -15.98 8.46
C LEU A 373 -6.49 -16.44 9.61
N LEU A 374 -7.31 -17.47 9.37
CA LEU A 374 -8.24 -18.03 10.34
C LEU A 374 -7.60 -19.29 10.94
N VAL A 375 -7.17 -19.21 12.19
CA VAL A 375 -6.40 -20.29 12.84
C VAL A 375 -7.34 -21.28 13.49
N VAL A 376 -7.13 -22.57 13.20
CA VAL A 376 -7.87 -23.69 13.75
C VAL A 376 -6.87 -24.57 14.52
N PRO A 377 -6.88 -24.53 15.86
CA PRO A 377 -6.02 -25.37 16.68
C PRO A 377 -6.52 -26.81 16.70
N PHE A 378 -6.06 -27.62 15.75
CA PHE A 378 -6.55 -28.99 15.57
C PHE A 378 -6.30 -29.87 16.80
N ASP A 379 -5.17 -29.66 17.47
CA ASP A 379 -4.79 -30.41 18.66
C ASP A 379 -5.59 -30.02 19.92
N GLU A 380 -6.23 -28.85 19.93
CA GLU A 380 -7.19 -28.47 20.97
C GLU A 380 -8.60 -28.99 20.67
N LEU A 381 -8.93 -29.15 19.39
CA LEU A 381 -10.21 -29.70 18.93
C LEU A 381 -10.30 -31.22 19.13
N VAL A 382 -9.16 -31.90 19.09
CA VAL A 382 -9.07 -33.35 19.13
C VAL A 382 -8.35 -33.77 20.41
N ASP A 383 -9.08 -34.37 21.34
CA ASP A 383 -8.47 -35.03 22.50
C ASP A 383 -7.84 -36.35 22.03
N PRO A 384 -6.50 -36.48 21.95
CA PRO A 384 -5.84 -37.67 21.41
C PRO A 384 -6.10 -38.93 22.26
N ASP A 385 -6.55 -38.75 23.50
CA ASP A 385 -6.90 -39.83 24.43
C ASP A 385 -8.39 -40.23 24.36
N ASP A 386 -9.22 -39.57 23.53
CA ASP A 386 -10.61 -39.99 23.36
C ASP A 386 -10.66 -41.36 22.67
N GLU A 387 -11.03 -42.40 23.43
CA GLU A 387 -11.14 -43.77 22.94
C GLU A 387 -12.01 -43.90 21.68
N LYS A 388 -12.93 -42.94 21.44
CA LYS A 388 -13.78 -42.87 20.25
C LYS A 388 -13.01 -42.59 18.95
N LEU A 389 -11.79 -42.08 19.01
CA LEU A 389 -10.92 -41.89 17.84
C LEU A 389 -10.43 -43.22 17.24
N ASN A 390 -10.54 -44.33 17.97
CA ASN A 390 -10.17 -45.66 17.47
C ASN A 390 -11.27 -46.33 16.63
N ASP A 391 -12.46 -45.74 16.53
CA ASP A 391 -13.49 -46.25 15.63
C ASP A 391 -13.14 -45.88 14.18
N VAL A 392 -13.22 -46.87 13.27
CA VAL A 392 -12.75 -46.83 11.88
C VAL A 392 -13.44 -45.75 11.03
N ASP A 393 -14.57 -45.23 11.50
CA ASP A 393 -15.22 -44.06 10.97
C ASP A 393 -15.29 -43.03 12.11
N PRO A 394 -14.47 -41.95 12.12
CA PRO A 394 -14.69 -40.86 13.06
C PRO A 394 -16.15 -40.42 12.88
N PRO A 395 -16.95 -40.33 13.95
CA PRO A 395 -18.36 -40.01 13.80
C PRO A 395 -18.45 -38.67 13.07
N ALA A 396 -19.20 -38.64 11.96
CA ALA A 396 -19.54 -37.40 11.28
C ALA A 396 -20.05 -36.41 12.33
N GLY A 397 -19.32 -35.31 12.54
CA GLY A 397 -19.58 -34.33 13.60
C GLY A 397 -18.50 -34.20 14.69
N TYR A 398 -17.29 -34.75 14.50
CA TYR A 398 -16.13 -34.40 15.33
C TYR A 398 -15.68 -32.96 14.99
N GLY A 399 -16.30 -31.96 15.63
CA GLY A 399 -16.17 -30.54 15.29
C GLY A 399 -17.51 -29.80 15.17
N ASP A 400 -18.64 -30.52 15.03
CA ASP A 400 -20.00 -29.95 14.93
C ASP A 400 -20.45 -29.18 16.19
N ASN A 401 -19.70 -29.33 17.29
CA ASN A 401 -19.98 -28.64 18.55
C ASN A 401 -19.16 -27.37 18.76
N ASP A 402 -18.14 -27.11 17.92
CA ASP A 402 -17.35 -25.89 18.04
C ASP A 402 -17.92 -24.81 17.12
N PRO A 403 -18.65 -23.83 17.67
CA PRO A 403 -19.43 -22.88 16.89
C PRO A 403 -18.57 -21.98 15.99
N TYR A 404 -17.25 -21.99 16.11
CA TYR A 404 -16.38 -21.07 15.38
C TYR A 404 -15.92 -21.60 14.01
N THR A 405 -15.87 -22.92 13.77
CA THR A 405 -15.46 -23.45 12.45
C THR A 405 -16.53 -23.19 11.40
N GLU A 406 -17.81 -23.39 11.72
CA GLU A 406 -18.95 -22.98 10.88
C GLU A 406 -18.90 -21.48 10.56
N LEU A 407 -18.50 -20.65 11.53
CA LEU A 407 -18.37 -19.21 11.35
C LEU A 407 -17.19 -18.85 10.44
N TYR A 408 -16.10 -19.62 10.47
CA TYR A 408 -14.97 -19.45 9.55
C TYR A 408 -15.32 -19.84 8.12
N ASP A 409 -16.03 -20.96 7.92
CA ASP A 409 -16.49 -21.40 6.61
C ASP A 409 -17.41 -20.35 5.97
N ARG A 410 -18.37 -19.82 6.74
CA ARG A 410 -19.23 -18.71 6.31
C ARG A 410 -18.44 -17.43 5.96
N ILE A 411 -17.38 -17.11 6.70
CA ILE A 411 -16.49 -15.99 6.36
C ILE A 411 -15.78 -16.27 5.03
N GLY A 412 -15.32 -17.50 4.80
CA GLY A 412 -14.75 -17.95 3.53
C GLY A 412 -15.68 -17.73 2.35
N GLU A 413 -16.88 -18.32 2.42
CA GLU A 413 -17.93 -18.22 1.38
C GLU A 413 -18.32 -16.75 1.10
N ALA A 414 -18.43 -15.95 2.16
CA ALA A 414 -18.74 -14.53 2.04
C ALA A 414 -17.70 -13.80 1.18
N TYR A 415 -16.42 -14.10 1.36
CA TYR A 415 -15.30 -13.38 0.76
C TYR A 415 -14.71 -14.01 -0.51
N GLU A 416 -15.11 -15.22 -0.91
CA GLU A 416 -14.60 -15.94 -2.09
C GLU A 416 -14.55 -15.08 -3.37
N ASP A 417 -15.60 -14.30 -3.65
CA ASP A 417 -15.71 -13.44 -4.85
C ASP A 417 -15.26 -11.98 -4.66
N VAL A 418 -14.76 -11.64 -3.46
CA VAL A 418 -14.42 -10.27 -3.12
C VAL A 418 -13.01 -9.96 -3.63
N PRO A 419 -12.85 -8.98 -4.55
CA PRO A 419 -11.55 -8.75 -5.17
C PRO A 419 -10.54 -8.17 -4.17
N ASN A 420 -9.30 -8.67 -4.22
CA ASN A 420 -8.18 -8.28 -3.35
C ASN A 420 -8.43 -8.58 -1.87
N LYS A 421 -9.14 -9.67 -1.59
CA LYS A 421 -9.38 -10.16 -0.24
C LYS A 421 -9.19 -11.67 -0.24
N ASP A 422 -8.19 -12.13 0.49
CA ASP A 422 -7.91 -13.55 0.61
C ASP A 422 -8.25 -14.01 2.02
N VAL A 423 -8.90 -15.17 2.13
CA VAL A 423 -9.22 -15.82 3.40
C VAL A 423 -8.57 -17.19 3.35
N VAL A 424 -7.64 -17.42 4.28
CA VAL A 424 -6.89 -18.65 4.39
C VAL A 424 -7.14 -19.21 5.78
N VAL A 425 -7.56 -20.47 5.83
CA VAL A 425 -7.66 -21.22 7.09
C VAL A 425 -6.34 -21.90 7.33
N VAL A 426 -5.77 -21.71 8.52
CA VAL A 426 -4.50 -22.30 8.94
C VAL A 426 -4.77 -23.29 10.05
N LEU A 427 -4.61 -24.58 9.74
CA LEU A 427 -4.67 -25.68 10.71
C LEU A 427 -3.33 -25.76 11.44
N THR A 428 -3.32 -25.47 12.74
CA THR A 428 -2.16 -25.70 13.61
C THR A 428 -2.28 -27.05 14.31
N GLY A 429 -1.17 -27.64 14.74
CA GLY A 429 -1.17 -29.00 15.28
C GLY A 429 -1.21 -30.07 14.18
N SER A 430 -0.52 -29.82 13.06
CA SER A 430 -0.52 -30.73 11.93
C SER A 430 0.10 -32.10 12.22
N GLU A 431 0.99 -32.22 13.22
CA GLU A 431 1.46 -33.53 13.69
C GLU A 431 0.32 -34.38 14.24
N THR A 432 -0.53 -33.81 15.10
CA THR A 432 -1.70 -34.50 15.64
C THR A 432 -2.66 -34.92 14.53
N ALA A 433 -2.90 -34.04 13.56
CA ALA A 433 -3.71 -34.35 12.39
C ALA A 433 -3.10 -35.47 11.54
N ARG A 434 -1.77 -35.44 11.33
CA ARG A 434 -1.02 -36.45 10.59
C ARG A 434 -1.06 -37.80 11.30
N GLU A 435 -0.76 -37.84 12.59
CA GLU A 435 -0.81 -39.06 13.39
C GLU A 435 -2.20 -39.70 13.38
N LEU A 436 -3.24 -38.88 13.51
CA LEU A 436 -4.63 -39.35 13.50
C LEU A 436 -4.98 -39.98 12.14
N LEU A 437 -4.66 -39.30 11.04
CA LEU A 437 -4.89 -39.85 9.70
C LEU A 437 -4.03 -41.08 9.42
N GLU A 438 -2.77 -41.11 9.85
CA GLU A 438 -1.89 -42.27 9.67
C GLU A 438 -2.41 -43.49 10.44
N ARG A 439 -2.97 -43.28 11.64
CA ARG A 439 -3.64 -44.33 12.42
C ARG A 439 -4.89 -44.85 11.71
N GLN A 440 -5.67 -43.98 11.06
CA GLN A 440 -6.89 -44.36 10.36
C GLN A 440 -6.62 -45.05 9.02
N GLU A 441 -5.70 -44.53 8.22
CA GLU A 441 -5.45 -45.01 6.86
C GLU A 441 -4.40 -46.12 6.79
N GLY A 442 -3.54 -46.23 7.81
CA GLY A 442 -2.44 -47.19 7.84
C GLY A 442 -1.34 -46.90 6.80
N SER A 443 -1.29 -45.67 6.27
CA SER A 443 -0.28 -45.19 5.32
C SER A 443 0.22 -43.81 5.71
N SER A 444 1.43 -43.45 5.25
CA SER A 444 2.01 -42.11 5.47
C SER A 444 1.14 -41.04 4.83
N VAL A 445 0.84 -39.99 5.60
CA VAL A 445 -0.08 -38.90 5.20
C VAL A 445 0.72 -37.66 4.81
N THR A 446 0.26 -36.95 3.78
CA THR A 446 0.90 -35.69 3.35
C THR A 446 -0.07 -34.52 3.49
N LEU A 447 0.19 -33.61 4.43
CA LEU A 447 -0.62 -32.41 4.67
C LEU A 447 -0.12 -31.19 3.86
N GLN A 448 0.16 -31.39 2.58
CA GLN A 448 0.55 -30.29 1.69
C GLN A 448 -0.68 -29.52 1.18
N PRO A 449 -0.54 -28.23 0.86
CA PRO A 449 -1.58 -27.45 0.18
C PRO A 449 -2.25 -28.18 -0.99
N GLY A 450 -3.56 -28.41 -0.90
CA GLY A 450 -4.35 -29.09 -1.94
C GLY A 450 -4.15 -30.60 -2.03
N SER A 451 -3.56 -31.24 -1.00
CA SER A 451 -3.57 -32.69 -0.89
C SER A 451 -4.95 -33.20 -0.48
N ALA A 452 -5.32 -34.39 -0.97
CA ALA A 452 -6.59 -35.02 -0.59
C ALA A 452 -6.68 -35.31 0.91
N ASP A 453 -5.54 -35.48 1.58
CA ASP A 453 -5.50 -35.70 3.02
C ASP A 453 -5.80 -34.42 3.80
N LEU A 454 -5.27 -33.28 3.37
CA LEU A 454 -5.60 -31.98 3.95
C LEU A 454 -7.07 -31.63 3.74
N ASP A 455 -7.63 -31.95 2.57
CA ASP A 455 -9.06 -31.76 2.28
C ASP A 455 -9.95 -32.65 3.18
N LYS A 456 -9.51 -33.87 3.52
CA LYS A 456 -10.21 -34.72 4.48
C LYS A 456 -10.17 -34.13 5.89
N VAL A 457 -9.03 -33.62 6.35
CA VAL A 457 -8.93 -32.95 7.66
C VAL A 457 -9.84 -31.72 7.69
N ALA A 458 -9.80 -30.90 6.64
CA ALA A 458 -10.63 -29.71 6.50
C ALA A 458 -12.13 -30.06 6.55
N GLY A 459 -12.56 -31.06 5.78
CA GLY A 459 -13.94 -31.54 5.79
C GLY A 459 -14.35 -32.12 7.15
N ALA A 460 -13.43 -32.78 7.86
CA ALA A 460 -13.71 -33.31 9.20
C ALA A 460 -13.97 -32.19 10.22
N VAL A 461 -13.29 -31.04 10.10
CA VAL A 461 -13.51 -29.87 10.97
C VAL A 461 -14.61 -28.92 10.47
N GLY A 462 -15.30 -29.27 9.37
CA GLY A 462 -16.41 -28.49 8.81
C GLY A 462 -15.98 -27.26 8.02
N ILE A 463 -14.83 -27.32 7.34
CA ILE A 463 -14.29 -26.23 6.51
C ILE A 463 -14.21 -26.74 5.08
N GLU A 464 -15.10 -26.25 4.21
CA GLU A 464 -15.24 -26.72 2.83
C GLU A 464 -14.94 -25.61 1.81
N GLU A 465 -15.30 -24.36 2.12
CA GLU A 465 -15.27 -23.24 1.17
C GLU A 465 -14.02 -22.36 1.29
N CYS A 466 -13.05 -22.77 2.12
CA CYS A 466 -11.82 -22.01 2.39
C CYS A 466 -10.58 -22.65 1.75
N THR A 467 -9.59 -21.82 1.41
CA THR A 467 -8.24 -22.33 1.15
C THR A 467 -7.61 -22.74 2.47
N VAL A 468 -7.33 -24.03 2.63
CA VAL A 468 -6.74 -24.59 3.85
C VAL A 468 -5.23 -24.77 3.70
N ARG A 469 -4.50 -24.47 4.77
CA ARG A 469 -3.06 -24.68 4.92
C ARG A 469 -2.81 -25.40 6.25
N ALA A 470 -1.94 -26.40 6.24
CA ALA A 470 -1.40 -26.96 7.46
C ALA A 470 -0.14 -26.16 7.85
N PHE A 471 0.01 -25.89 9.14
CA PHE A 471 1.16 -25.23 9.69
C PHE A 471 1.68 -26.03 10.88
N ASP A 472 2.95 -26.43 10.78
CA ASP A 472 3.65 -27.13 11.85
C ASP A 472 4.68 -26.21 12.49
N CYS A 473 4.55 -26.00 13.79
CA CYS A 473 5.52 -25.23 14.55
C CYS A 473 6.50 -26.20 15.23
N VAL A 474 7.20 -27.00 14.45
CA VAL A 474 8.28 -27.84 14.99
C VAL A 474 9.47 -26.93 15.26
N LEU A 475 9.65 -26.55 16.53
CA LEU A 475 10.75 -25.71 17.00
C LEU A 475 12.01 -26.52 17.35
N GLU A 476 12.09 -27.80 16.93
CA GLU A 476 13.29 -28.60 17.12
C GLU A 476 14.41 -28.16 16.17
N ASP A 477 15.58 -27.85 16.78
CA ASP A 477 16.85 -27.40 16.17
C ASP A 477 17.08 -28.00 14.77
N ASP A 478 17.18 -27.12 13.75
CA ASP A 478 17.49 -27.37 12.32
C ASP A 478 16.35 -27.76 11.37
N THR A 479 15.08 -27.82 11.79
CA THR A 479 13.97 -28.09 10.86
C THR A 479 13.27 -26.79 10.44
N ASP A 480 13.37 -26.44 9.15
CA ASP A 480 12.64 -25.33 8.52
C ASP A 480 11.13 -25.48 8.83
N PRO A 481 10.44 -24.49 9.41
CA PRO A 481 9.02 -24.62 9.78
C PRO A 481 8.19 -24.98 8.55
N SER A 482 7.75 -26.24 8.48
CA SER A 482 7.10 -26.77 7.28
C SER A 482 5.79 -26.02 7.00
N GLY A 483 5.68 -25.41 5.81
CA GLY A 483 4.50 -24.68 5.35
C GLY A 483 4.51 -23.17 5.65
N ALA A 484 5.50 -22.65 6.38
CA ALA A 484 5.67 -21.21 6.54
C ALA A 484 6.00 -20.51 5.20
N ASP A 485 6.80 -21.18 4.37
CA ASP A 485 7.15 -20.79 3.01
C ASP A 485 5.91 -20.68 2.13
N ASP A 486 5.08 -21.72 2.09
CA ASP A 486 3.84 -21.78 1.32
C ASP A 486 2.88 -20.67 1.75
N ILE A 487 2.76 -20.40 3.06
CA ILE A 487 1.92 -19.31 3.57
C ILE A 487 2.50 -17.96 3.15
N LEU A 488 3.80 -17.69 3.36
CA LEU A 488 4.38 -16.37 3.07
C LEU A 488 4.53 -16.07 1.57
N ASP A 489 4.70 -17.10 0.75
CA ASP A 489 4.78 -16.99 -0.71
C ASP A 489 3.44 -16.71 -1.36
N ASP A 490 2.35 -17.25 -0.80
CA ASP A 490 0.99 -16.98 -1.25
C ASP A 490 0.45 -15.63 -0.74
N LEU A 491 0.92 -15.18 0.43
CA LEU A 491 0.62 -13.84 0.99
C LEU A 491 1.16 -12.71 0.12
#